data_AF-T0ZQT7-F1
#
_entry.id   AF-T0ZQT7-F1
#
_cell.length_a   1.000
_cell.length_b   1.000
_cell.length_c   1.000
_cell.angle_alpha   90.00
_cell.angle_beta   90.00
_cell.angle_gamma   90.00
#
_symmetry.space_group_name_H-M   'P 1'
#
loop_
_entity.id
_entity.type
_entity.pdbx_description
1 polymer ?
#
loop_
_entity_poly.entity_id
_entity_poly.type
_entity_poly.pdbx_seq_one_letter_code
_entity_poly.pdbx_strand_id
1 'polypeptide(L)'
;MTYGAVVLALAGFFAPIVLLMATAIVVINGLVILRLSRRFTSTGGYYTYAMRTLSERTGFQTGWMYLFYSILFGSAYVVGAAFVINFVLGVNPVVIVLALSVPAMIFLVTGVSPSAKYAIVAG
;
A
#
# COMPACT_ATOMS: atom_id res chain seq x y z
N MET A 1 7.33 -9.91 -2.57
CA MET A 1 8.16 -10.78 -3.44
C MET A 1 8.32 -10.18 -4.84
N THR A 2 7.23 -9.75 -5.50
CA THR A 2 7.27 -9.21 -6.88
C THR A 2 8.12 -7.95 -7.05
N TYR A 3 7.94 -6.91 -6.21
CA TYR A 3 8.70 -5.66 -6.37
C TYR A 3 10.21 -5.83 -6.18
N GLY A 4 10.64 -6.59 -5.18
CA GLY A 4 12.07 -6.86 -4.94
C GLY A 4 12.70 -7.69 -6.06
N ALA A 5 11.98 -8.68 -6.59
CA ALA A 5 12.44 -9.46 -7.74
C ALA A 5 12.58 -8.59 -9.00
N VAL A 6 11.66 -7.65 -9.23
CA VAL A 6 11.74 -6.70 -10.35
C VAL A 6 12.93 -5.75 -10.19
N VAL A 7 13.19 -5.24 -8.98
CA VAL A 7 14.37 -4.40 -8.72
C VAL A 7 15.66 -5.19 -8.98
N LEU A 8 15.75 -6.44 -8.54
CA LEU A 8 16.90 -7.29 -8.83
C LEU A 8 17.04 -7.57 -10.34
N ALA A 9 15.94 -7.84 -11.04
CA ALA A 9 15.96 -8.13 -12.47
C ALA A 9 16.38 -6.92 -13.32
N LEU A 10 15.94 -5.71 -12.95
CA LEU A 10 16.21 -4.49 -13.71
C LEU A 10 17.52 -3.80 -13.30
N ALA A 11 17.80 -3.71 -12.01
CA ALA A 11 18.98 -3.02 -11.49
C ALA A 11 20.20 -3.94 -11.34
N GLY A 12 19.99 -5.26 -11.33
CA GLY A 12 21.06 -6.27 -11.21
C GLY A 12 21.97 -5.99 -10.03
N PHE A 13 23.26 -5.83 -10.31
CA PHE A 13 24.28 -5.54 -9.31
C PHE A 13 24.03 -4.24 -8.52
N PHE A 14 23.36 -3.24 -9.12
CA PHE A 14 23.05 -1.97 -8.46
C PHE A 14 21.79 -2.03 -7.58
N ALA A 15 21.09 -3.16 -7.51
CA ALA A 15 19.87 -3.33 -6.71
C ALA A 15 20.03 -2.90 -5.23
N PRO A 16 21.13 -3.18 -4.52
CA PRO A 16 21.31 -2.71 -3.14
C PRO A 16 21.28 -1.19 -3.03
N ILE A 17 21.90 -0.47 -3.97
CA ILE A 17 21.92 1.00 -3.98
C ILE A 17 20.51 1.54 -4.22
N VAL A 18 19.77 0.97 -5.18
CA VAL A 18 18.38 1.34 -5.45
C VAL A 18 17.50 1.13 -4.22
N LEU A 19 17.68 0.02 -3.51
CA LEU A 19 16.94 -0.27 -2.27
C LEU A 19 17.28 0.72 -1.15
N LEU A 20 18.56 1.09 -1.00
CA LEU A 20 18.97 2.12 -0.02
C LEU A 20 18.34 3.48 -0.34
N MET A 21 18.34 3.88 -1.62
CA MET A 21 17.71 5.13 -2.05
C MET A 21 16.20 5.11 -1.80
N ALA A 22 15.51 4.03 -2.17
CA ALA A 22 14.08 3.88 -1.91
C ALA A 22 13.77 3.95 -0.40
N THR A 23 14.60 3.29 0.41
CA THR A 23 14.47 3.33 1.88
C THR A 23 14.65 4.74 2.42
N ALA A 24 15.67 5.46 1.96
CA ALA A 24 15.93 6.84 2.39
C ALA A 24 14.73 7.76 2.06
N ILE A 25 14.15 7.62 0.87
CA ILE A 25 12.96 8.39 0.46
C ILE A 25 11.78 8.11 1.41
N VAL A 26 11.53 6.84 1.73
CA VAL A 26 10.45 6.45 2.66
C VAL A 26 10.69 6.98 4.07
N VAL A 27 11.93 6.95 4.55
CA VAL A 27 12.30 7.49 5.87
C VAL A 27 12.05 9.00 5.91
N ILE A 28 12.49 9.75 4.89
CA ILE A 28 12.25 11.19 4.81
C ILE A 28 10.74 11.49 4.86
N ASN A 29 9.94 10.73 4.11
CA ASN A 29 8.48 10.87 4.15
C ASN A 29 7.92 10.59 5.55
N GLY A 30 8.38 9.52 6.21
CA GLY A 30 8.00 9.18 7.57
C GLY A 30 8.33 10.27 8.59
N LEU A 31 9.47 10.95 8.45
CA LEU A 31 9.85 12.08 9.31
C LEU A 31 8.91 13.28 9.15
N VAL A 32 8.49 13.58 7.91
CA VAL A 32 7.51 14.65 7.64
C VAL A 32 6.17 14.34 8.31
N ILE A 33 5.70 13.09 8.19
CA ILE A 33 4.44 12.65 8.80
C ILE A 33 4.53 12.63 10.32
N LEU A 34 5.66 12.22 10.90
CA LEU A 34 5.90 12.29 12.33
C LEU A 34 5.84 13.73 12.86
N ARG A 35 6.36 14.69 12.09
CA ARG A 35 6.29 16.11 12.49
C ARG A 35 4.87 16.65 12.40
N LEU A 36 4.13 16.27 11.37
CA LEU A 36 2.73 16.69 11.16
C LEU A 36 1.78 16.05 12.19
N SER A 37 1.98 14.78 12.54
CA SER A 37 1.15 14.09 13.54
C SER A 37 1.28 14.69 14.94
N ARG A 38 2.46 15.20 15.29
CA ARG A 38 2.66 15.96 16.54
C ARG A 38 2.01 17.34 16.51
N ARG A 39 1.84 17.94 15.33
CA ARG A 39 1.24 19.28 15.15
C ARG A 39 -0.29 19.21 15.11
N PHE A 40 -0.85 18.16 14.52
CA PHE A 40 -2.29 17.98 14.37
C PHE A 40 -2.73 16.72 15.10
N THR A 41 -3.40 16.89 16.23
CA THR A 41 -3.99 15.79 17.02
C THR A 41 -5.31 15.25 16.44
N SER A 42 -5.76 15.81 15.31
CA SER A 42 -7.00 15.37 14.66
C SER A 42 -6.81 14.07 13.89
N THR A 43 -7.82 13.21 13.97
CA THR A 43 -7.98 12.03 13.12
C THR A 43 -8.06 12.45 11.64
N GLY A 44 -7.33 11.75 10.75
CA GLY A 44 -7.54 11.86 9.29
C GLY A 44 -6.31 11.87 8.37
N GLY A 45 -5.10 11.60 8.88
CA GLY A 45 -3.94 11.21 8.06
C GLY A 45 -3.52 12.22 6.97
N TYR A 46 -3.01 11.71 5.83
CA TYR A 46 -2.42 12.51 4.75
C TYR A 46 -3.35 13.58 4.17
N TYR A 47 -4.62 13.24 3.95
CA TYR A 47 -5.63 14.18 3.48
C TYR A 47 -5.80 15.36 4.46
N THR A 48 -6.01 15.05 5.74
CA THR A 48 -6.22 16.08 6.78
C THR A 48 -4.98 16.94 6.97
N TYR A 49 -3.78 16.37 6.88
CA TYR A 49 -2.56 17.17 6.97
C TYR A 49 -2.43 18.13 5.80
N ALA A 50 -2.60 17.66 4.56
CA ALA A 50 -2.50 18.51 3.37
C ALA A 50 -3.57 19.62 3.33
N MET A 51 -4.82 19.28 3.71
CA MET A 51 -5.92 20.24 3.80
C MET A 51 -5.63 21.36 4.82
N ARG A 52 -4.96 21.04 5.93
CA ARG A 52 -4.70 21.98 7.02
C ARG A 52 -3.41 22.78 6.87
N THR A 53 -2.41 22.28 6.14
CA THR A 53 -1.09 22.96 6.03
C THR A 53 -0.85 23.66 4.70
N LEU A 54 -1.49 23.22 3.61
CA LEU A 54 -1.19 23.72 2.26
C LEU A 54 -2.36 24.52 1.71
N SER A 55 -3.41 23.82 1.27
CA SER A 55 -4.64 24.42 0.77
C SER A 55 -5.73 23.35 0.62
N GLU A 56 -6.98 23.80 0.48
CA GLU A 56 -8.11 22.91 0.19
C GLU A 56 -7.92 22.13 -1.12
N ARG A 57 -7.46 22.81 -2.19
CA ARG A 57 -7.22 22.18 -3.49
C ARG A 57 -6.14 21.09 -3.41
N THR A 58 -5.06 21.35 -2.68
CA THR A 58 -3.98 20.37 -2.49
C THR A 58 -4.42 19.21 -1.60
N GLY A 59 -5.23 19.48 -0.57
CA GLY A 59 -5.87 18.45 0.26
C GLY A 59 -6.72 17.50 -0.59
N PHE A 60 -7.61 18.04 -1.42
CA PHE A 60 -8.46 17.25 -2.31
C PHE A 60 -7.66 16.39 -3.28
N GLN A 61 -6.66 16.96 -3.95
CA GLN A 61 -5.78 16.22 -4.87
C GLN A 61 -5.04 15.09 -4.16
N THR A 62 -4.52 15.35 -2.95
CA THR A 62 -3.83 14.34 -2.14
C THR A 62 -4.76 13.21 -1.73
N GLY A 63 -6.00 13.53 -1.33
CA GLY A 63 -7.02 12.53 -0.99
C GLY A 63 -7.35 11.61 -2.16
N TRP A 64 -7.58 12.17 -3.35
CA TRP A 64 -7.84 11.36 -4.55
C TRP A 64 -6.66 10.50 -4.94
N MET A 65 -5.45 11.08 -4.95
CA MET A 65 -4.25 10.33 -5.29
C MET A 65 -4.00 9.18 -4.30
N TYR A 66 -4.31 9.40 -3.01
CA TYR A 66 -4.23 8.37 -1.98
C TYR A 66 -5.26 7.23 -2.20
N LEU A 67 -6.49 7.56 -2.61
CA LEU A 67 -7.50 6.54 -2.93
C LEU A 67 -7.08 5.68 -4.12
N PHE A 68 -6.66 6.31 -5.22
CA PHE A 68 -6.16 5.59 -6.39
C PHE A 68 -4.95 4.74 -6.04
N TYR A 69 -3.99 5.30 -5.32
CA TYR A 69 -2.82 4.56 -4.84
C TYR A 69 -3.24 3.33 -4.04
N SER A 70 -4.17 3.48 -3.08
CA SER A 70 -4.60 2.39 -2.21
C SER A 70 -5.29 1.26 -2.97
N ILE A 71 -6.15 1.59 -3.95
CA ILE A 71 -6.83 0.61 -4.82
C ILE A 71 -5.80 -0.11 -5.69
N LEU A 72 -4.94 0.64 -6.38
CA LEU A 72 -3.93 0.07 -7.28
C LEU A 72 -2.93 -0.80 -6.49
N PHE A 73 -2.50 -0.34 -5.32
CA PHE A 73 -1.58 -1.07 -4.46
C PHE A 73 -2.19 -2.41 -4.03
N GLY A 74 -3.43 -2.40 -3.52
CA GLY A 74 -4.15 -3.63 -3.18
C GLY A 74 -4.30 -4.58 -4.38
N SER A 75 -4.68 -4.04 -5.54
CA SER A 75 -4.82 -4.83 -6.77
C SER A 75 -3.50 -5.46 -7.22
N ALA A 76 -2.38 -4.77 -7.06
CA ALA A 76 -1.07 -5.29 -7.43
C ALA A 76 -0.65 -6.49 -6.56
N TYR A 77 -1.05 -6.54 -5.29
CA TYR A 77 -0.86 -7.73 -4.45
C TYR A 77 -1.70 -8.91 -4.94
N VAL A 78 -2.96 -8.68 -5.27
CA VAL A 78 -3.86 -9.74 -5.76
C VAL A 78 -3.33 -10.30 -7.09
N VAL A 79 -2.93 -9.44 -8.02
CA VAL A 79 -2.34 -9.85 -9.31
C VAL A 79 -1.01 -10.59 -9.09
N GLY A 80 -0.14 -10.08 -8.22
CA GLY A 80 1.12 -10.74 -7.89
C GLY A 80 0.93 -12.12 -7.27
N ALA A 81 -0.04 -12.27 -6.37
CA ALA A 81 -0.39 -13.55 -5.78
C ALA A 81 -0.97 -14.52 -6.82
N ALA A 82 -1.87 -14.04 -7.68
CA ALA A 82 -2.44 -14.83 -8.76
C ALA A 82 -1.37 -15.33 -9.74
N PHE A 83 -0.39 -14.49 -10.08
CA PHE A 83 0.75 -14.89 -10.91
C PHE A 83 1.57 -16.00 -10.26
N VAL A 84 1.95 -15.85 -8.98
CA VAL A 84 2.76 -16.86 -8.28
C VAL A 84 2.00 -18.19 -8.14
N ILE A 85 0.73 -18.15 -7.76
CA ILE A 85 -0.09 -19.36 -7.59
C ILE A 85 -0.33 -20.05 -8.93
N ASN A 86 -0.58 -19.30 -10.01
CA ASN A 86 -0.68 -19.88 -11.34
C ASN A 86 0.64 -20.51 -11.79
N PHE A 87 1.77 -19.84 -11.56
CA PHE A 87 3.09 -20.35 -11.92
C PHE A 87 3.45 -21.65 -11.19
N VAL A 88 3.10 -21.76 -9.90
CA VAL A 88 3.45 -22.93 -9.07
C VAL A 88 2.43 -24.07 -9.20
N LEU A 89 1.14 -23.76 -9.22
CA LEU A 89 0.05 -24.74 -9.13
C LEU A 89 -0.76 -24.90 -10.43
N GLY A 90 -0.52 -24.08 -11.45
CA GLY A 90 -1.25 -24.13 -12.72
C GLY A 90 -2.72 -23.68 -12.65
N VAL A 91 -3.17 -23.16 -11.51
CA VAL A 91 -4.57 -22.75 -11.30
C VAL A 91 -4.89 -21.50 -12.12
N ASN A 92 -6.08 -21.43 -12.70
CA ASN A 92 -6.51 -20.30 -13.53
C ASN A 92 -6.41 -18.96 -12.75
N PRO A 93 -5.69 -17.95 -13.28
CA PRO A 93 -5.52 -16.65 -12.61
C PRO A 93 -6.83 -15.95 -12.24
N VAL A 94 -7.86 -16.05 -13.08
CA VAL A 94 -9.17 -15.42 -12.84
C VAL A 94 -9.82 -16.00 -11.59
N VAL A 95 -9.74 -17.31 -11.40
CA VAL A 95 -10.29 -17.99 -10.22
C VAL A 95 -9.57 -17.53 -8.96
N ILE A 96 -8.24 -17.40 -9.01
CA ILE A 96 -7.43 -16.93 -7.86
C ILE A 96 -7.78 -15.47 -7.53
N VAL A 97 -7.88 -14.60 -8.53
CA VAL A 97 -8.27 -13.20 -8.33
C VAL A 97 -9.63 -13.09 -7.67
N LEU A 98 -10.63 -13.85 -8.14
CA LEU A 98 -11.96 -13.86 -7.53
C LEU A 98 -11.93 -14.40 -6.10
N ALA A 99 -11.23 -15.50 -5.88
CA ALA A 99 -11.10 -16.14 -4.57
C ALA A 99 -10.42 -15.22 -3.53
N LEU A 100 -9.52 -14.34 -3.94
CA LEU A 100 -8.87 -13.37 -3.04
C LEU A 100 -9.68 -12.06 -2.89
N SER A 101 -10.25 -11.56 -3.98
CA SER A 101 -10.91 -10.24 -3.99
C SER A 101 -12.28 -10.28 -3.30
N VAL A 102 -13.05 -11.36 -3.47
CA VAL A 102 -14.41 -11.46 -2.91
C VAL A 102 -14.37 -11.45 -1.37
N PRO A 103 -13.57 -12.28 -0.68
CA PRO A 103 -13.44 -12.20 0.78
C PRO A 103 -12.90 -10.84 1.25
N ALA A 104 -11.95 -10.25 0.53
CA ALA A 104 -11.41 -8.93 0.87
C ALA A 104 -12.48 -7.84 0.84
N MET A 105 -13.37 -7.87 -0.16
CA MET A 105 -14.50 -6.94 -0.24
C MET A 105 -15.55 -7.20 0.85
N ILE A 106 -15.80 -8.46 1.20
CA ILE A 106 -16.69 -8.81 2.32
C ILE A 106 -16.12 -8.23 3.62
N PHE A 107 -14.82 -8.42 3.90
CA PHE A 107 -14.18 -7.84 5.08
C PHE A 107 -14.24 -6.32 5.07
N LEU A 108 -14.04 -5.68 3.92
CA LEU A 108 -14.17 -4.23 3.78
C LEU A 108 -15.57 -3.73 4.18
N VAL A 109 -16.62 -4.41 3.72
CA VAL A 109 -18.02 -4.03 4.00
C VAL A 109 -18.44 -4.35 5.44
N THR A 110 -17.99 -5.49 5.99
CA THR A 110 -18.28 -5.88 7.39
C THR A 110 -17.53 -5.05 8.44
N GLY A 111 -16.62 -4.18 7.99
CA GLY A 111 -15.88 -3.24 8.82
C GLY A 111 -14.46 -3.71 9.15
N VAL A 112 -13.57 -2.76 9.44
CA VAL A 112 -12.13 -3.01 9.69
C VAL A 112 -11.80 -3.69 11.02
N SER A 113 -12.78 -3.96 11.89
CA SER A 113 -12.55 -4.56 13.21
C SER A 113 -11.90 -5.96 13.15
N PRO A 114 -12.33 -6.89 12.29
CA PRO A 114 -11.67 -8.20 12.14
C PRO A 114 -10.24 -8.06 11.61
N SER A 115 -10.03 -7.19 10.61
CA SER A 115 -8.70 -6.93 10.04
C SER A 115 -7.74 -6.30 11.04
N ALA A 116 -8.23 -5.38 11.88
CA ALA A 116 -7.43 -4.76 12.94
C ALA A 116 -7.05 -5.77 14.04
N LYS A 117 -7.98 -6.65 14.43
CA LYS A 117 -7.69 -7.74 15.37
C LYS A 117 -6.69 -8.74 14.81
N TYR A 118 -6.82 -9.10 13.53
CA TYR A 118 -5.85 -9.94 12.84
C TYR A 118 -4.46 -9.30 12.80
N ALA A 119 -4.37 -7.99 12.49
CA ALA A 119 -3.10 -7.27 12.44
C ALA A 119 -2.34 -7.23 13.78
N ILE A 120 -3.06 -7.20 14.91
CA ILE A 120 -2.45 -7.25 16.25
C ILE A 120 -1.86 -8.64 16.55
N VAL A 121 -2.42 -9.71 15.97
CA VAL A 121 -1.95 -11.09 16.20
C VAL A 121 -0.84 -11.47 15.23
N ALA A 122 -0.86 -10.93 14.01
CA ALA A 122 0.09 -11.24 12.95
C ALA A 122 1.31 -10.30 12.88
N GLY A 123 1.27 -9.16 13.58
CA GLY A 123 2.36 -8.19 13.70
C GLY A 123 3.19 -8.39 14.96
#